data_AF-A0A2V7PQ68-F1
#
_entry.id   AF-A0A2V7PQ68-F1
#
_cell.length_a   1.000
_cell.length_b   1.000
_cell.length_c   1.000
_cell.angle_alpha   90.00
_cell.angle_beta   90.00
_cell.angle_gamma   90.00
#
_symmetry.space_group_name_H-M   'P 1'
#
loop_
_entity.id
_entity.type
_entity.pdbx_description
1 polymer ?
#
loop_
_entity_poly.entity_id
_entity_poly.type
_entity_poly.pdbx_seq_one_letter_code
_entity_poly.pdbx_strand_id
1 'polypeptide(L)'
;MNYTNREYANDVVYLLGTVCRQFKAPMPHIISESGRALTAHHALLLINVTDVEALTEPVIPALRDDPPPVLVELKENLESLSLDRVDEVFHDAVFAKERLQELFASDAITLRDMADIEQYYLATLNAIASLIASDRAGYPEIVNHLEATLVDRYFCNFSVFQSLPDNWAIDQIFPIMPVHRLDEEPIRRGTLQDITCDSDGVIDRFGGGRKGKPCLELHPYREGEPYILGIFLTGAYQEILGDLHNLFGDTNAVHIRATEKGYEVTDLVHGDTVTEVLNYVQFNASELLQVFRRKVAGATDLPRQEANAFIADYVAGLEGYTYLEGEVPVEMPAAGNGAGGPLPPTTSTVNGQQSTGTAVPSATGA
;
A
#
# COMPACT_ATOMS: atom_id res chain seq x y z
N MET A 1 -19.21 7.49 -7.79
CA MET A 1 -20.33 8.39 -8.15
C MET A 1 -20.37 8.58 -9.65
N ASN A 2 -21.54 8.66 -10.26
CA ASN A 2 -21.71 8.92 -11.70
C ASN A 2 -22.25 10.32 -12.00
N TYR A 3 -22.10 11.26 -11.06
CA TYR A 3 -22.55 12.65 -11.18
C TYR A 3 -21.48 13.61 -10.67
N THR A 4 -21.59 14.88 -11.08
CA THR A 4 -20.73 15.97 -10.58
C THR A 4 -21.40 16.74 -9.43
N ASN A 5 -20.63 17.49 -8.62
CA ASN A 5 -21.20 18.38 -7.60
C ASN A 5 -22.21 19.38 -8.18
N ARG A 6 -21.99 19.83 -9.42
CA ARG A 6 -22.90 20.73 -10.12
C ARG A 6 -24.20 20.03 -10.50
N GLU A 7 -24.12 18.81 -11.01
CA GLU A 7 -25.29 18.00 -11.36
C GLU A 7 -26.13 17.69 -10.13
N TYR A 8 -25.51 17.26 -9.02
CA TYR A 8 -26.18 17.09 -7.73
C TYR A 8 -26.95 18.36 -7.31
N ALA A 9 -26.28 19.52 -7.35
CA ALA A 9 -26.90 20.78 -6.99
C ALA A 9 -28.05 21.16 -7.95
N ASN A 10 -27.86 20.96 -9.26
CA ASN A 10 -28.87 21.24 -10.27
C ASN A 10 -30.11 20.37 -10.07
N ASP A 11 -29.94 19.07 -9.82
CA ASP A 11 -31.05 18.14 -9.65
C ASP A 11 -31.90 18.48 -8.42
N VAL A 12 -31.25 18.76 -7.28
CA VAL A 12 -31.95 19.16 -6.04
C VAL A 12 -32.72 20.46 -6.23
N VAL A 13 -32.06 21.50 -6.79
CA VAL A 13 -32.68 22.81 -7.01
C VAL A 13 -33.80 22.73 -8.05
N TYR A 14 -33.59 21.98 -9.13
CA TYR A 14 -34.55 21.85 -10.22
C TYR A 14 -35.81 21.10 -9.77
N LEU A 15 -35.65 19.99 -9.03
CA LEU A 15 -36.77 19.20 -8.50
C LEU A 15 -37.62 20.04 -7.53
N LEU A 16 -36.98 20.65 -6.53
CA LEU A 16 -37.67 21.51 -5.56
C LEU A 16 -38.37 22.69 -6.24
N GLY A 17 -37.68 23.35 -7.17
CA GLY A 17 -38.23 24.48 -7.92
C GLY A 17 -39.44 24.09 -8.77
N THR A 18 -39.43 22.90 -9.36
CA THR A 18 -40.54 22.40 -10.18
C THR A 18 -41.78 22.12 -9.33
N VAL A 19 -41.61 21.47 -8.18
CA VAL A 19 -42.71 21.22 -7.24
C VAL A 19 -43.27 22.54 -6.69
N CYS A 20 -42.42 23.48 -6.25
CA CYS A 20 -42.88 24.76 -5.74
C CYS A 20 -43.67 25.56 -6.78
N ARG A 21 -43.23 25.56 -8.05
CA ARG A 21 -43.96 26.20 -9.17
C ARG A 21 -45.33 25.53 -9.41
N GLN A 22 -45.39 24.21 -9.38
CA GLN A 22 -46.64 23.46 -9.58
C GLN A 22 -47.69 23.79 -8.51
N PHE A 23 -47.27 23.86 -7.24
CA PHE A 23 -48.16 24.11 -6.12
C PHE A 23 -48.29 25.60 -5.74
N LYS A 24 -47.63 26.50 -6.47
CA LYS A 24 -47.55 27.95 -6.17
C LYS A 24 -47.07 28.23 -4.74
N ALA A 25 -46.17 27.40 -4.24
CA ALA A 25 -45.55 27.57 -2.93
C ALA A 25 -44.31 28.48 -3.02
N PRO A 26 -43.94 29.21 -1.96
CA PRO A 26 -42.66 29.92 -1.91
C PRO A 26 -41.49 28.93 -1.93
N MET A 27 -40.37 29.34 -2.54
CA MET A 27 -39.15 28.54 -2.57
C MET A 27 -38.54 28.47 -1.15
N PRO A 28 -38.27 27.27 -0.61
CA PRO A 28 -37.69 27.14 0.72
C PRO A 28 -36.17 27.41 0.70
N HIS A 29 -35.59 27.59 1.89
CA HIS A 29 -34.15 27.44 2.07
C HIS A 29 -33.75 25.97 1.89
N ILE A 30 -32.63 25.73 1.22
CA ILE A 30 -32.07 24.39 1.00
C ILE A 30 -30.86 24.23 1.91
N ILE A 31 -30.82 23.14 2.67
CA ILE A 31 -29.71 22.76 3.55
C ILE A 31 -29.21 21.38 3.08
N SER A 32 -27.89 21.19 3.06
CA SER A 32 -27.24 19.92 2.74
C SER A 32 -26.22 19.55 3.82
N GLU A 33 -26.33 18.34 4.38
CA GLU A 33 -25.44 17.81 5.42
C GLU A 33 -24.32 16.95 4.79
N SER A 34 -23.62 17.52 3.81
CA SER A 34 -22.66 16.79 2.97
C SER A 34 -21.27 16.63 3.64
N GLY A 35 -21.22 16.06 4.84
CA GLY A 35 -20.00 15.93 5.65
C GLY A 35 -18.83 15.26 4.91
N ARG A 36 -19.04 14.04 4.38
CA ARG A 36 -18.00 13.30 3.62
C ARG A 36 -17.45 14.10 2.44
N ALA A 37 -18.29 14.89 1.76
CA ALA A 37 -17.87 15.71 0.61
C ALA A 37 -16.96 16.87 1.04
N LEU A 38 -17.13 17.38 2.26
CA LEU A 38 -16.30 18.45 2.82
C LEU A 38 -14.98 17.92 3.40
N THR A 39 -15.01 16.78 4.09
CA THR A 39 -13.87 16.32 4.88
C THR A 39 -13.02 15.25 4.22
N ALA A 40 -13.48 14.53 3.19
CA ALA A 40 -12.69 13.40 2.66
C ALA A 40 -11.24 13.79 2.26
N HIS A 41 -11.04 14.93 1.60
CA HIS A 41 -9.76 15.29 0.97
C HIS A 41 -8.74 15.95 1.90
N HIS A 42 -9.13 16.38 3.10
CA HIS A 42 -8.28 17.25 3.93
C HIS A 42 -7.15 16.52 4.67
N ALA A 43 -7.22 15.19 4.74
CA ALA A 43 -6.24 14.36 5.41
C ALA A 43 -5.73 13.25 4.46
N LEU A 44 -4.49 12.86 4.71
CA LEU A 44 -3.83 11.70 4.11
C LEU A 44 -3.03 11.00 5.21
N LEU A 45 -2.87 9.69 5.09
CA LEU A 45 -2.00 8.89 5.96
C LEU A 45 -0.67 8.63 5.24
N LEU A 46 0.45 8.88 5.91
CA LEU A 46 1.77 8.50 5.44
C LEU A 46 2.22 7.24 6.16
N ILE A 47 2.62 6.24 5.39
CA ILE A 47 3.10 4.95 5.91
C ILE A 47 4.46 4.63 5.28
N ASN A 48 5.35 4.01 6.04
CA ASN A 48 6.59 3.46 5.50
C ASN A 48 6.45 1.96 5.25
N VAL A 49 7.04 1.50 4.15
CA VAL A 49 7.28 0.08 3.90
C VAL A 49 8.51 -0.33 4.72
N THR A 50 8.36 -1.43 5.46
CA THR A 50 9.39 -2.00 6.34
C THR A 50 10.07 -3.19 5.71
N ASP A 51 9.33 -4.00 4.97
CA ASP A 51 9.85 -5.19 4.32
C ASP A 51 9.01 -5.55 3.09
N VAL A 52 9.56 -6.38 2.20
CA VAL A 52 8.89 -6.88 1.01
C VAL A 52 9.18 -8.37 0.81
N GLU A 53 8.12 -9.17 0.76
CA GLU A 53 8.20 -10.54 0.26
C GLU A 53 8.05 -10.51 -1.28
N ALA A 54 9.18 -10.63 -1.97
CA ALA A 54 9.25 -10.61 -3.42
C ALA A 54 8.99 -12.01 -4.02
N LEU A 55 8.04 -12.11 -4.95
CA LEU A 55 7.74 -13.37 -5.68
C LEU A 55 8.36 -13.41 -7.08
N THR A 56 8.95 -12.29 -7.51
CA THR A 56 9.46 -12.10 -8.88
C THR A 56 10.98 -12.29 -9.02
N GLU A 57 11.68 -12.67 -7.94
CA GLU A 57 13.12 -12.96 -7.93
C GLU A 57 13.45 -14.30 -7.22
N PRO A 58 12.88 -15.43 -7.68
CA PRO A 58 13.13 -16.72 -7.05
C PRO A 58 14.56 -17.20 -7.28
N VAL A 59 15.14 -17.83 -6.26
CA VAL A 59 16.45 -18.48 -6.36
C VAL A 59 16.25 -19.90 -6.85
N ILE A 60 16.72 -20.22 -8.05
CA ILE A 60 16.65 -21.59 -8.59
C ILE A 60 17.55 -22.50 -7.75
N PRO A 61 17.00 -23.50 -7.04
CA PRO A 61 17.80 -24.35 -6.18
C PRO A 61 18.56 -25.39 -7.00
N ALA A 62 19.79 -25.70 -6.58
CA ALA A 62 20.53 -26.81 -7.13
C ALA A 62 19.87 -28.13 -6.70
N LEU A 63 19.63 -29.04 -7.66
CA LEU A 63 19.10 -30.36 -7.34
C LEU A 63 20.08 -31.11 -6.43
N ARG A 64 19.52 -31.79 -5.43
CA ARG A 64 20.25 -32.64 -4.49
C ARG A 64 20.49 -34.02 -5.11
N ASP A 65 21.22 -34.86 -4.37
CA ASP A 65 21.37 -36.28 -4.72
C ASP A 65 20.00 -36.97 -4.62
N ASP A 66 19.65 -37.75 -5.65
CA ASP A 66 18.37 -38.47 -5.78
C ASP A 66 17.11 -37.58 -5.67
N PRO A 67 16.96 -36.57 -6.56
CA PRO A 67 15.79 -35.70 -6.52
C PRO A 67 14.52 -36.46 -6.92
N PRO A 68 13.37 -36.17 -6.30
CA PRO A 68 12.08 -36.67 -6.75
C PRO A 68 11.85 -36.44 -8.26
N PRO A 69 11.18 -37.36 -8.98
CA PRO A 69 10.95 -37.23 -10.42
C PRO A 69 10.33 -35.90 -10.84
N VAL A 70 9.39 -35.37 -10.03
CA VAL A 70 8.73 -34.08 -10.27
C VAL A 70 9.71 -32.90 -10.31
N LEU A 71 10.79 -32.94 -9.51
CA LEU A 71 11.80 -31.88 -9.50
C LEU A 71 12.68 -31.93 -10.76
N VAL A 72 12.98 -33.12 -11.25
CA VAL A 72 13.71 -33.31 -12.51
C VAL A 72 12.88 -32.78 -13.67
N GLU A 73 11.60 -33.14 -13.73
CA GLU A 73 10.66 -32.69 -14.75
C GLU A 73 10.51 -31.16 -14.76
N LEU A 74 10.31 -30.53 -13.60
CA LEU A 74 10.22 -29.07 -13.49
C LEU A 74 11.49 -28.36 -13.97
N LYS A 75 12.66 -28.90 -13.62
CA LYS A 75 13.93 -28.36 -14.08
C LYS A 75 14.06 -28.49 -15.60
N GLU A 76 13.79 -29.67 -16.15
CA GLU A 76 13.86 -29.92 -17.60
C GLU A 76 12.89 -29.00 -18.36
N ASN A 77 11.67 -28.84 -17.87
CA ASN A 77 10.66 -27.93 -18.43
C ASN A 77 11.13 -26.46 -18.41
N LEU A 78 11.76 -26.02 -17.32
CA LEU A 78 12.34 -24.67 -17.25
C LEU A 78 13.51 -24.48 -18.24
N GLU A 79 14.43 -25.44 -18.32
CA GLU A 79 15.60 -25.39 -19.21
C GLU A 79 15.22 -25.45 -20.70
N SER A 80 14.08 -26.07 -21.01
CA SER A 80 13.59 -26.29 -22.37
C SER A 80 12.41 -25.38 -22.76
N LEU A 81 12.15 -24.34 -21.97
CA LEU A 81 11.09 -23.36 -22.19
C LEU A 81 11.30 -22.58 -23.50
N SER A 82 10.26 -22.56 -24.33
CA SER A 82 10.20 -21.84 -25.60
C SER A 82 8.75 -21.45 -25.93
N LEU A 83 8.54 -20.54 -26.88
CA LEU A 83 7.21 -20.00 -27.21
C LEU A 83 6.20 -21.08 -27.63
N ASP A 84 6.67 -22.15 -28.27
CA ASP A 84 5.86 -23.29 -28.70
C ASP A 84 5.51 -24.26 -27.56
N ARG A 85 6.17 -24.13 -26.41
CA ARG A 85 5.98 -25.00 -25.23
C ARG A 85 5.45 -24.27 -23.99
N VAL A 86 5.16 -22.96 -24.11
CA VAL A 86 4.66 -22.14 -22.99
C VAL A 86 3.45 -22.79 -22.30
N ASP A 87 2.45 -23.22 -23.08
CA ASP A 87 1.24 -23.82 -22.51
C ASP A 87 1.54 -25.15 -21.79
N GLU A 88 2.36 -26.01 -22.38
CA GLU A 88 2.76 -27.29 -21.77
C GLU A 88 3.50 -27.07 -20.45
N VAL A 89 4.57 -26.27 -20.49
CA VAL A 89 5.40 -25.96 -19.30
C VAL A 89 4.58 -25.27 -18.21
N PHE A 90 3.64 -24.40 -18.58
CA PHE A 90 2.73 -23.76 -17.64
C PHE A 90 1.82 -24.78 -16.94
N HIS A 91 1.12 -25.63 -17.70
CA HIS A 91 0.21 -26.62 -17.12
C HIS A 91 0.95 -27.63 -16.24
N ASP A 92 2.14 -28.07 -16.65
CA ASP A 92 2.96 -29.00 -15.85
C ASP A 92 3.40 -28.35 -14.53
N ALA A 93 3.83 -27.08 -14.56
CA ALA A 93 4.22 -26.36 -13.35
C ALA A 93 3.03 -26.15 -12.39
N VAL A 94 1.85 -25.79 -12.92
CA VAL A 94 0.62 -25.64 -12.13
C VAL A 94 0.21 -26.99 -11.52
N PHE A 95 0.21 -28.05 -12.32
CA PHE A 95 -0.14 -29.40 -11.86
C PHE A 95 0.81 -29.89 -10.76
N ALA A 96 2.12 -29.68 -10.92
CA ALA A 96 3.11 -30.02 -9.90
C ALA A 96 2.85 -29.26 -8.58
N LYS A 97 2.48 -27.98 -8.67
CA LYS A 97 2.15 -27.15 -7.50
C LYS A 97 0.87 -27.61 -6.80
N GLU A 98 -0.16 -28.02 -7.54
CA GLU A 98 -1.42 -28.54 -6.98
C GLU A 98 -1.22 -29.88 -6.25
N ARG A 99 -0.36 -30.76 -6.80
CA ARG A 99 -0.08 -32.09 -6.23
C ARG A 99 0.86 -32.06 -5.02
N LEU A 100 1.50 -30.93 -4.75
CA LEU A 100 2.54 -30.76 -3.73
C LEU A 100 2.09 -31.19 -2.33
N GLN A 101 0.88 -30.78 -1.91
CA GLN A 101 0.33 -31.14 -0.59
C GLN A 101 0.07 -32.64 -0.46
N GLU A 102 -0.42 -33.27 -1.54
CA GLU A 102 -0.72 -34.71 -1.55
C GLU A 102 0.56 -35.55 -1.54
N LEU A 103 1.60 -35.11 -2.27
CA LEU A 103 2.91 -35.76 -2.27
C LEU A 103 3.58 -35.66 -0.91
N PHE A 104 3.52 -34.49 -0.27
CA PHE A 104 4.07 -34.30 1.07
C PHE A 104 3.30 -35.12 2.12
N ALA A 105 1.96 -35.10 2.08
CA ALA A 105 1.12 -35.86 3.01
C ALA A 105 1.24 -37.38 2.88
N SER A 106 1.73 -37.87 1.73
CA SER A 106 1.99 -39.30 1.48
C SER A 106 3.44 -39.72 1.75
N ASP A 107 4.26 -38.83 2.33
CA ASP A 107 5.70 -39.01 2.56
C ASP A 107 6.52 -39.30 1.27
N ALA A 108 5.95 -38.97 0.09
CA ALA A 108 6.62 -39.16 -1.20
C ALA A 108 7.71 -38.11 -1.48
N ILE A 109 7.62 -36.95 -0.82
CA ILE A 109 8.59 -35.86 -0.89
C ILE A 109 8.87 -35.33 0.52
N THR A 110 10.07 -34.80 0.72
CA THR A 110 10.43 -34.14 1.99
C THR A 110 10.03 -32.67 2.01
N LEU A 111 10.08 -32.04 3.19
CA LEU A 111 9.88 -30.58 3.32
C LEU A 111 10.88 -29.78 2.46
N ARG A 112 12.09 -30.31 2.30
CA ARG A 112 13.12 -29.66 1.47
C ARG A 112 12.76 -29.77 0.00
N ASP A 113 12.23 -30.91 -0.46
CA ASP A 113 11.78 -31.06 -1.84
C ASP A 113 10.57 -30.18 -2.13
N MET A 114 9.67 -30.06 -1.17
CA MET A 114 8.53 -29.14 -1.23
C MET A 114 8.99 -27.70 -1.47
N ALA A 115 9.98 -27.22 -0.70
CA ALA A 115 10.58 -25.90 -0.89
C ALA A 115 11.22 -25.74 -2.27
N ASP A 116 11.95 -26.75 -2.76
CA ASP A 116 12.58 -26.67 -4.09
C ASP A 116 11.52 -26.62 -5.21
N ILE A 117 10.45 -27.41 -5.10
CA ILE A 117 9.35 -27.43 -6.09
C ILE A 117 8.69 -26.05 -6.17
N GLU A 118 8.44 -25.41 -5.02
CA GLU A 118 7.87 -24.06 -4.98
C GLU A 118 8.78 -23.03 -5.63
N GLN A 119 10.10 -23.12 -5.41
CA GLN A 119 11.08 -22.24 -6.07
C GLN A 119 11.13 -22.46 -7.58
N TYR A 120 11.14 -23.72 -8.04
CA TYR A 120 11.07 -24.03 -9.47
C TYR A 120 9.75 -23.55 -10.10
N TYR A 121 8.62 -23.72 -9.42
CA TYR A 121 7.34 -23.20 -9.87
C TYR A 121 7.37 -21.67 -10.07
N LEU A 122 7.85 -20.91 -9.08
CA LEU A 122 8.00 -19.46 -9.20
C LEU A 122 8.99 -19.06 -10.30
N ALA A 123 10.12 -19.77 -10.42
CA ALA A 123 11.11 -19.51 -11.46
C ALA A 123 10.54 -19.72 -12.87
N THR A 124 9.78 -20.81 -13.06
CA THR A 124 9.07 -21.10 -14.31
C THR A 124 8.05 -20.03 -14.65
N LEU A 125 7.22 -19.59 -13.68
CA LEU A 125 6.27 -18.51 -13.93
C LEU A 125 6.95 -17.20 -14.31
N ASN A 126 8.04 -16.82 -13.65
CA ASN A 126 8.81 -15.61 -13.99
C ASN A 126 9.46 -15.71 -15.39
N ALA A 127 9.99 -16.88 -15.74
CA ALA A 127 10.55 -17.14 -17.06
C ALA A 127 9.47 -17.06 -18.15
N ILE A 128 8.29 -17.65 -17.93
CA ILE A 128 7.13 -17.54 -18.84
C ILE A 128 6.71 -16.08 -18.98
N ALA A 129 6.53 -15.35 -17.86
CA ALA A 129 6.12 -13.95 -17.87
C ALA A 129 7.06 -13.08 -18.72
N SER A 130 8.37 -13.32 -18.62
CA SER A 130 9.39 -12.63 -19.41
C SER A 130 9.31 -13.00 -20.90
N LEU A 131 9.08 -14.28 -21.21
CA LEU A 131 9.02 -14.78 -22.57
C LEU A 131 7.78 -14.28 -23.35
N ILE A 132 6.62 -14.20 -22.69
CA ILE A 132 5.36 -13.76 -23.30
C ILE A 132 5.11 -12.24 -23.18
N ALA A 133 6.07 -11.48 -22.63
CA ALA A 133 5.88 -10.05 -22.33
C ALA A 133 5.44 -9.23 -23.56
N SER A 134 5.89 -9.59 -24.76
CA SER A 134 5.52 -8.94 -26.03
C SER A 134 4.17 -9.37 -26.60
N ASP A 135 3.61 -10.51 -26.17
CA ASP A 135 2.35 -11.07 -26.68
C ASP A 135 1.47 -11.63 -25.56
N ARG A 136 1.16 -10.79 -24.56
CA ARG A 136 0.28 -11.16 -23.45
C ARG A 136 -1.16 -11.49 -23.90
N ALA A 137 -1.61 -10.92 -25.03
CA ALA A 137 -2.94 -11.15 -25.55
C ALA A 137 -3.14 -12.57 -26.10
N GLY A 138 -2.06 -13.23 -26.55
CA GLY A 138 -2.08 -14.62 -27.01
C GLY A 138 -2.32 -15.64 -25.90
N TYR A 139 -2.04 -15.30 -24.63
CA TYR A 139 -2.06 -16.23 -23.48
C TYR A 139 -2.91 -15.70 -22.31
N PRO A 140 -4.22 -15.45 -22.49
CA PRO A 140 -5.04 -14.77 -21.49
C PRO A 140 -5.15 -15.55 -20.17
N GLU A 141 -5.23 -16.88 -20.21
CA GLU A 141 -5.30 -17.72 -19.01
C GLU A 141 -4.01 -17.67 -18.19
N ILE A 142 -2.87 -17.87 -18.84
CA ILE A 142 -1.53 -17.79 -18.23
C ILE A 142 -1.34 -16.40 -17.64
N VAL A 143 -1.68 -15.34 -18.39
CA VAL A 143 -1.55 -13.97 -17.91
C VAL A 143 -2.38 -13.74 -16.65
N ASN A 144 -3.64 -14.17 -16.61
CA ASN A 144 -4.46 -14.02 -15.40
C ASN A 144 -3.84 -14.76 -14.19
N HIS A 145 -3.28 -15.95 -14.40
CA HIS A 145 -2.62 -16.71 -13.35
C HIS A 145 -1.32 -16.05 -12.85
N LEU A 146 -0.48 -15.58 -13.78
CA LEU A 146 0.73 -14.83 -13.46
C LEU A 146 0.38 -13.56 -12.69
N GLU A 147 -0.68 -12.86 -13.08
CA GLU A 147 -1.13 -11.63 -12.43
C GLU A 147 -1.71 -11.85 -11.04
N ALA A 148 -2.25 -13.03 -10.76
CA ALA A 148 -2.70 -13.40 -9.43
C ALA A 148 -1.56 -13.94 -8.54
N THR A 149 -0.54 -14.56 -9.14
CA THR A 149 0.52 -15.27 -8.41
C THR A 149 1.77 -14.41 -8.20
N LEU A 150 2.22 -13.68 -9.22
CA LEU A 150 3.44 -12.87 -9.18
C LEU A 150 3.13 -11.45 -8.67
N VAL A 151 2.60 -11.39 -7.46
CA VAL A 151 2.29 -10.14 -6.75
C VAL A 151 3.07 -10.12 -5.45
N ASP A 152 3.99 -9.16 -5.35
CA ASP A 152 4.80 -8.98 -4.15
C ASP A 152 3.92 -8.51 -2.97
N ARG A 153 4.41 -8.75 -1.76
CA ARG A 153 3.75 -8.30 -0.53
C ARG A 153 4.60 -7.24 0.15
N TYR A 154 4.07 -6.03 0.28
CA TYR A 154 4.73 -4.90 0.93
C TYR A 154 4.20 -4.73 2.34
N PHE A 155 5.03 -5.05 3.34
CA PHE A 155 4.70 -4.89 4.75
C PHE A 155 4.91 -3.43 5.16
N CYS A 156 3.82 -2.78 5.56
CA CYS A 156 3.75 -1.37 5.87
C CYS A 156 3.51 -1.17 7.36
N ASN A 157 4.26 -0.25 7.97
CA ASN A 157 4.17 0.05 9.40
C ASN A 157 2.95 0.91 9.74
N PHE A 158 1.78 0.28 9.74
CA PHE A 158 0.52 0.87 10.15
C PHE A 158 -0.46 -0.24 10.54
N SER A 159 -1.70 0.13 10.89
CA SER A 159 -2.79 -0.83 11.07
C SER A 159 -4.00 -0.39 10.25
N VAL A 160 -4.53 -1.32 9.44
CA VAL A 160 -5.75 -1.11 8.65
C VAL A 160 -6.94 -0.88 9.58
N PHE A 161 -7.06 -1.65 10.66
CA PHE A 161 -8.16 -1.54 11.62
C PHE A 161 -8.19 -0.18 12.34
N GLN A 162 -7.01 0.35 12.65
CA GLN A 162 -6.90 1.65 13.32
C GLN A 162 -7.09 2.82 12.35
N SER A 163 -6.47 2.77 11.17
CA SER A 163 -6.39 3.95 10.28
C SER A 163 -7.31 3.92 9.07
N LEU A 164 -7.83 2.74 8.68
CA LEU A 164 -8.68 2.54 7.50
C LEU A 164 -9.85 1.56 7.78
N PRO A 165 -10.66 1.78 8.83
CA PRO A 165 -11.75 0.87 9.19
C PRO A 165 -12.78 0.67 8.07
N ASP A 166 -13.05 1.68 7.23
CA ASP A 166 -13.97 1.53 6.09
C ASP A 166 -13.41 0.56 5.03
N ASN A 167 -12.08 0.41 4.91
CA ASN A 167 -11.48 -0.52 3.96
C ASN A 167 -11.82 -1.96 4.35
N TRP A 168 -11.59 -2.31 5.61
CA TRP A 168 -11.90 -3.62 6.17
C TRP A 168 -13.41 -3.89 6.25
N ALA A 169 -14.20 -2.92 6.73
CA ALA A 169 -15.61 -3.15 7.04
C ALA A 169 -16.54 -3.15 5.81
N ILE A 170 -16.24 -2.34 4.77
CA ILE A 170 -17.17 -2.10 3.65
C ILE A 170 -16.47 -2.05 2.28
N ASP A 171 -15.28 -2.63 2.14
CA ASP A 171 -14.49 -2.65 0.89
C ASP A 171 -14.22 -1.24 0.30
N GLN A 172 -14.11 -0.21 1.16
CA GLN A 172 -13.85 1.14 0.68
C GLN A 172 -12.45 1.21 0.05
N ILE A 173 -12.40 1.68 -1.20
CA ILE A 173 -11.14 1.89 -1.93
C ILE A 173 -10.60 3.28 -1.60
N PHE A 174 -9.33 3.32 -1.18
CA PHE A 174 -8.56 4.55 -1.01
C PHE A 174 -7.53 4.68 -2.13
N PRO A 175 -7.31 5.88 -2.70
CA PRO A 175 -6.18 6.10 -3.58
C PRO A 175 -4.88 5.98 -2.80
N ILE A 176 -3.95 5.17 -3.30
CA ILE A 176 -2.65 4.94 -2.67
C ILE A 176 -1.57 5.12 -3.73
N MET A 177 -0.49 5.83 -3.39
CA MET A 177 0.68 5.96 -4.26
C MET A 177 1.93 6.28 -3.44
N PRO A 178 3.13 5.98 -3.97
CA PRO A 178 4.38 6.50 -3.43
C PRO A 178 4.36 8.04 -3.38
N VAL A 179 4.94 8.64 -2.35
CA VAL A 179 5.05 10.11 -2.25
C VAL A 179 6.38 10.67 -2.76
N HIS A 180 7.25 9.78 -3.23
CA HIS A 180 8.56 10.07 -3.78
C HIS A 180 8.89 9.09 -4.91
N ARG A 181 10.03 9.31 -5.59
CA ARG A 181 10.46 8.54 -6.77
C ARG A 181 9.45 8.57 -7.94
N LEU A 182 8.64 9.63 -8.03
CA LEU A 182 7.59 9.76 -9.05
C LEU A 182 8.12 9.91 -10.48
N ASP A 183 9.42 10.18 -10.65
CA ASP A 183 10.11 10.21 -11.95
C ASP A 183 10.64 8.83 -12.38
N GLU A 184 10.54 7.81 -11.52
CA GLU A 184 10.87 6.41 -11.81
C GLU A 184 9.61 5.65 -12.21
N GLU A 185 9.72 4.76 -13.20
CA GLU A 185 8.59 3.90 -13.58
C GLU A 185 8.41 2.77 -12.54
N PRO A 186 7.20 2.58 -11.96
CA PRO A 186 6.94 1.47 -11.06
C PRO A 186 6.87 0.15 -11.84
N ILE A 187 7.86 -0.72 -11.63
CA ILE A 187 8.00 -2.01 -12.35
C ILE A 187 7.54 -3.22 -11.52
N ARG A 188 7.19 -3.02 -10.25
CA ARG A 188 6.71 -4.08 -9.36
C ARG A 188 5.20 -3.99 -9.22
N ARG A 189 4.59 -5.13 -8.93
CA ARG A 189 3.17 -5.22 -8.58
C ARG A 189 3.09 -5.76 -7.18
N GLY A 190 2.35 -5.08 -6.31
CA GLY A 190 2.22 -5.51 -4.95
C GLY A 190 0.85 -5.29 -4.36
N THR A 191 0.61 -6.04 -3.30
CA THR A 191 -0.44 -5.79 -2.31
C THR A 191 0.21 -5.18 -1.07
N LEU A 192 -0.57 -4.49 -0.24
CA LEU A 192 -0.05 -3.87 0.98
C LEU A 192 -0.56 -4.66 2.18
N GLN A 193 0.36 -5.07 3.04
CA GLN A 193 0.07 -5.74 4.30
C GLN A 193 0.35 -4.75 5.42
N ASP A 194 -0.51 -4.73 6.42
CA ASP A 194 -0.19 -4.04 7.66
C ASP A 194 0.68 -4.94 8.56
N ILE A 195 1.06 -4.44 9.74
CA ILE A 195 1.90 -5.18 10.69
C ILE A 195 1.10 -5.94 11.76
N THR A 196 -0.22 -6.06 11.58
CA THR A 196 -1.05 -6.85 12.48
C THR A 196 -0.85 -8.33 12.23
N CYS A 197 -1.26 -9.15 13.21
CA CYS A 197 -1.20 -10.61 13.08
C CYS A 197 -2.45 -11.18 12.40
N ASP A 198 -3.37 -10.33 11.98
CA ASP A 198 -4.63 -10.72 11.35
C ASP A 198 -4.45 -10.76 9.83
N SER A 199 -4.94 -11.84 9.20
CA SER A 199 -4.90 -11.99 7.75
C SER A 199 -5.80 -10.98 7.02
N ASP A 200 -6.75 -10.36 7.72
CA ASP A 200 -7.60 -9.30 7.20
C ASP A 200 -6.87 -7.95 7.12
N GLY A 201 -5.67 -7.82 7.70
CA GLY A 201 -4.79 -6.64 7.64
C GLY A 201 -4.14 -6.44 6.27
N VAL A 202 -4.91 -6.54 5.18
CA VAL A 202 -4.40 -6.51 3.80
C VAL A 202 -5.23 -5.56 2.95
N ILE A 203 -4.55 -4.74 2.16
CA ILE A 203 -5.14 -3.97 1.07
C ILE A 203 -4.78 -4.66 -0.25
N ASP A 204 -5.79 -5.29 -0.86
CA ASP A 204 -5.68 -6.02 -2.12
C ASP A 204 -6.56 -5.45 -3.24
N ARG A 205 -7.27 -4.34 -2.98
CA ARG A 205 -8.13 -3.66 -3.95
C ARG A 205 -7.79 -2.18 -4.06
N PHE A 206 -7.30 -1.81 -5.23
CA PHE A 206 -6.77 -0.48 -5.51
C PHE A 206 -7.61 0.28 -6.55
N GLY A 207 -7.37 1.59 -6.66
CA GLY A 207 -8.03 2.44 -7.64
C GLY A 207 -7.83 1.95 -9.08
N GLY A 208 -8.93 1.77 -9.83
CA GLY A 208 -8.89 1.41 -11.25
C GLY A 208 -10.07 0.55 -11.68
N GLY A 209 -11.12 1.19 -12.20
CA GLY A 209 -12.35 0.51 -12.64
C GLY A 209 -13.37 0.28 -11.51
N ARG A 210 -14.54 -0.28 -11.84
CA ARG A 210 -15.67 -0.44 -10.90
C ARG A 210 -15.41 -1.42 -9.76
N LYS A 211 -14.55 -2.42 -9.96
CA LYS A 211 -14.26 -3.48 -8.98
C LYS A 211 -12.93 -3.27 -8.25
N GLY A 212 -12.17 -2.22 -8.59
CA GLY A 212 -10.78 -2.05 -8.18
C GLY A 212 -9.83 -2.99 -8.92
N LYS A 213 -8.54 -2.62 -8.94
CA LYS A 213 -7.45 -3.50 -9.39
C LYS A 213 -6.98 -4.40 -8.25
N PRO A 214 -6.54 -5.64 -8.51
CA PRO A 214 -6.09 -6.58 -7.47
C PRO A 214 -4.68 -6.30 -6.93
N CYS A 215 -3.95 -5.34 -7.50
CA CYS A 215 -2.61 -4.98 -7.10
C CYS A 215 -2.32 -3.52 -7.45
N LEU A 216 -1.29 -2.96 -6.81
CA LEU A 216 -0.76 -1.63 -7.06
C LEU A 216 0.58 -1.71 -7.77
N GLU A 217 0.79 -0.85 -8.76
CA GLU A 217 2.10 -0.66 -9.37
C GLU A 217 3.03 0.12 -8.40
N LEU A 218 4.17 -0.48 -8.04
CA LEU A 218 5.11 0.01 -7.04
C LEU A 218 6.55 -0.01 -7.58
N HIS A 219 7.41 0.81 -7.00
CA HIS A 219 8.85 0.76 -7.25
C HIS A 219 9.49 -0.41 -6.48
N PRO A 220 10.62 -0.97 -6.98
CA PRO A 220 11.43 -1.90 -6.19
C PRO A 220 11.82 -1.30 -4.85
N TYR A 221 11.60 -2.08 -3.79
CA TYR A 221 12.09 -1.79 -2.45
C TYR A 221 13.61 -1.93 -2.40
N ARG A 222 14.27 -1.01 -1.70
CA ARG A 222 15.72 -0.97 -1.54
C ARG A 222 16.02 -0.90 -0.06
N GLU A 223 16.70 -1.91 0.46
CA GLU A 223 17.12 -1.95 1.86
C GLU A 223 17.97 -0.73 2.20
N GLY A 224 17.69 -0.08 3.33
CA GLY A 224 18.37 1.14 3.74
C GLY A 224 17.82 2.44 3.14
N GLU A 225 16.91 2.41 2.18
CA GLU A 225 16.24 3.60 1.63
C GLU A 225 14.78 3.69 2.11
N PRO A 226 14.32 4.85 2.63
CA PRO A 226 12.94 4.98 3.07
C PRO A 226 11.98 4.90 1.89
N TYR A 227 11.01 3.98 1.94
CA TYR A 227 9.96 3.87 0.95
C TYR A 227 8.61 4.21 1.57
N ILE A 228 8.03 5.36 1.19
CA ILE A 228 6.87 5.97 1.85
C ILE A 228 5.70 6.01 0.87
N LEU A 229 4.55 5.52 1.32
CA LEU A 229 3.29 5.57 0.59
C LEU A 229 2.34 6.57 1.26
N GLY A 230 1.58 7.27 0.44
CA GLY A 230 0.49 8.12 0.87
C GLY A 230 -0.84 7.44 0.57
N ILE A 231 -1.69 7.35 1.59
CA ILE A 231 -3.08 6.91 1.47
C ILE A 231 -3.95 8.14 1.56
N PHE A 232 -4.64 8.45 0.47
CA PHE A 232 -5.39 9.69 0.31
C PHE A 232 -6.87 9.47 0.61
N LEU A 233 -7.58 10.58 0.83
CA LEU A 233 -9.02 10.61 1.07
C LEU A 233 -9.45 9.98 2.41
N THR A 234 -8.58 10.03 3.42
CA THR A 234 -8.81 9.42 4.75
C THR A 234 -9.54 10.36 5.72
N GLY A 235 -9.79 11.62 5.36
CA GLY A 235 -10.32 12.62 6.29
C GLY A 235 -11.81 12.52 6.64
N ALA A 236 -12.50 11.47 6.22
CA ALA A 236 -13.90 11.25 6.58
C ALA A 236 -14.07 9.88 7.22
N TYR A 237 -14.70 9.85 8.40
CA TYR A 237 -14.99 8.66 9.22
C TYR A 237 -13.79 7.92 9.80
N GLN A 238 -12.64 7.88 9.12
CA GLN A 238 -11.56 6.95 9.47
C GLN A 238 -11.00 7.15 10.87
N GLU A 239 -10.65 8.39 11.24
CA GLU A 239 -10.04 8.71 12.54
C GLU A 239 -10.88 8.28 13.74
N ILE A 240 -12.21 8.46 13.68
CA ILE A 240 -13.10 8.20 14.82
C ILE A 240 -13.59 6.74 14.88
N LEU A 241 -13.46 5.99 13.78
CA LEU A 241 -13.92 4.61 13.69
C LEU A 241 -12.79 3.59 13.92
N GLY A 242 -11.55 4.06 14.09
CA GLY A 242 -10.39 3.20 14.36
C GLY A 242 -10.56 2.36 15.62
N ASP A 243 -10.04 1.13 15.59
CA ASP A 243 -10.00 0.23 16.74
C ASP A 243 -8.56 -0.21 17.06
N LEU A 244 -8.33 -0.50 18.35
CA LEU A 244 -7.04 -0.86 18.94
C LEU A 244 -6.68 -2.33 18.69
N HIS A 245 -6.83 -2.80 17.45
CA HIS A 245 -6.49 -4.16 17.08
C HIS A 245 -5.00 -4.41 17.32
N ASN A 246 -4.65 -5.52 17.97
CA ASN A 246 -3.29 -5.81 18.46
C ASN A 246 -2.68 -4.72 19.37
N LEU A 247 -3.49 -3.86 19.99
CA LEU A 247 -3.03 -2.75 20.83
C LEU A 247 -2.19 -1.70 20.06
N PHE A 248 -2.35 -1.62 18.73
CA PHE A 248 -1.86 -0.46 17.98
C PHE A 248 -2.80 0.72 18.23
N GLY A 249 -2.27 1.80 18.77
CA GLY A 249 -3.05 2.98 19.14
C GLY A 249 -3.09 4.05 18.07
N ASP A 250 -3.57 5.23 18.45
CA ASP A 250 -3.71 6.37 17.54
C ASP A 250 -2.37 6.73 16.87
N THR A 251 -2.45 7.20 15.62
CA THR A 251 -1.26 7.63 14.88
C THR A 251 -0.89 9.07 15.19
N ASN A 252 0.39 9.43 15.01
CA ASN A 252 0.80 10.83 15.04
C ASN A 252 0.07 11.63 13.96
N ALA A 253 -0.56 12.75 14.32
CA ALA A 253 -1.22 13.65 13.40
C ALA A 253 -0.52 15.02 13.36
N VAL A 254 -0.35 15.56 12.15
CA VAL A 254 0.33 16.84 11.92
C VAL A 254 -0.56 17.74 11.08
N HIS A 255 -0.80 18.96 11.57
CA HIS A 255 -1.54 19.96 10.81
C HIS A 255 -0.58 20.85 10.03
N ILE A 256 -0.78 20.89 8.71
CA ILE A 256 0.06 21.66 7.79
C ILE A 256 -0.78 22.77 7.16
N ARG A 257 -0.30 24.01 7.28
CA ARG A 257 -0.89 25.18 6.62
C ARG A 257 0.02 25.66 5.50
N ALA A 258 -0.51 25.74 4.29
CA ALA A 258 0.18 26.36 3.17
C ALA A 258 0.20 27.88 3.34
N THR A 259 1.35 28.50 3.02
CA THR A 259 1.56 29.95 3.04
C THR A 259 2.14 30.41 1.70
N GLU A 260 2.17 31.72 1.45
CA GLU A 260 2.79 32.27 0.22
C GLU A 260 4.28 31.91 0.07
N LYS A 261 4.96 31.57 1.17
CA LYS A 261 6.41 31.28 1.20
C LYS A 261 6.73 29.79 1.32
N GLY A 262 5.73 28.91 1.39
CA GLY A 262 5.92 27.47 1.63
C GLY A 262 4.82 26.90 2.51
N TYR A 263 5.20 26.23 3.60
CA TYR A 263 4.27 25.64 4.56
C TYR A 263 4.71 25.90 6.00
N GLU A 264 3.78 25.77 6.93
CA GLU A 264 4.05 25.77 8.36
C GLU A 264 3.33 24.59 9.04
N VAL A 265 4.00 23.97 10.00
CA VAL A 265 3.40 22.98 10.88
C VAL A 265 2.75 23.73 12.04
N THR A 266 1.43 23.68 12.15
CA THR A 266 0.69 24.43 13.16
C THR A 266 0.50 23.65 14.44
N ASP A 267 0.20 22.36 14.31
CA ASP A 267 -0.13 21.47 15.43
C ASP A 267 0.51 20.11 15.20
N LEU A 268 0.96 19.50 16.30
CA LEU A 268 1.45 18.14 16.37
C LEU A 268 0.68 17.44 17.47
N VAL A 269 -0.07 16.40 17.09
CA VAL A 269 -0.75 15.50 18.02
C VAL A 269 0.03 14.20 18.05
N HIS A 270 0.53 13.85 19.23
CA HIS A 270 1.24 12.58 19.40
C HIS A 270 0.23 11.43 19.41
N GLY A 271 0.59 10.36 18.72
CA GLY A 271 -0.13 9.10 18.79
C GLY A 271 0.14 8.38 20.12
N ASP A 272 -0.57 7.27 20.33
CA ASP A 272 -0.53 6.58 21.60
C ASP A 272 0.80 5.87 21.86
N THR A 273 1.20 5.90 23.12
CA THR A 273 2.27 5.07 23.67
C THR A 273 1.75 3.71 24.12
N VAL A 274 2.66 2.74 24.29
CA VAL A 274 2.30 1.42 24.87
C VAL A 274 1.65 1.58 26.24
N THR A 275 2.09 2.54 27.05
CA THR A 275 1.48 2.84 28.36
C THR A 275 0.02 3.30 28.24
N GLU A 276 -0.29 4.18 27.29
CA GLU A 276 -1.66 4.66 27.06
C GLU A 276 -2.57 3.53 26.63
N VAL A 277 -2.11 2.69 25.69
CA VAL A 277 -2.92 1.56 25.23
C VAL A 277 -3.14 0.51 26.31
N LEU A 278 -2.10 0.19 27.09
CA LEU A 278 -2.22 -0.72 28.23
C LEU A 278 -3.18 -0.18 29.30
N ASN A 279 -3.26 1.15 29.47
CA ASN A 279 -4.20 1.75 30.40
C ASN A 279 -5.66 1.56 29.94
N TYR A 280 -5.96 1.56 28.64
CA TYR A 280 -7.31 1.24 28.13
C TYR A 280 -7.76 -0.18 28.53
N VAL A 281 -6.84 -1.14 28.52
CA VAL A 281 -7.08 -2.53 28.98
C VAL A 281 -6.84 -2.72 30.49
N GLN A 282 -6.86 -1.63 31.26
CA GLN A 282 -6.78 -1.59 32.72
C GLN A 282 -5.46 -2.08 33.33
N PHE A 283 -4.36 -2.01 32.59
CA PHE A 283 -3.02 -2.26 33.11
C PHE A 283 -2.34 -0.96 33.51
N ASN A 284 -1.79 -0.93 34.73
CA ASN A 284 -1.03 0.21 35.22
C ASN A 284 0.48 0.03 34.98
N ALA A 285 1.10 0.93 34.20
CA ALA A 285 2.52 0.85 33.85
C ALA A 285 3.46 0.86 35.09
N SER A 286 3.11 1.59 36.16
CA SER A 286 3.93 1.59 37.38
C SER A 286 3.90 0.24 38.10
N GLU A 287 2.75 -0.43 38.11
CA GLU A 287 2.63 -1.78 38.67
C GLU A 287 3.38 -2.81 37.84
N LEU A 288 3.26 -2.74 36.51
CA LEU A 288 4.00 -3.58 35.57
C LEU A 288 5.52 -3.44 35.77
N LEU A 289 6.02 -2.21 35.84
CA LEU A 289 7.42 -1.92 36.09
C LEU A 289 7.90 -2.47 37.44
N GLN A 290 7.09 -2.36 38.49
CA GLN A 290 7.44 -2.95 39.79
C GLN A 290 7.50 -4.48 39.74
N VAL A 291 6.56 -5.12 39.04
CA VAL A 291 6.57 -6.58 38.81
C VAL A 291 7.83 -6.99 38.05
N PHE A 292 8.17 -6.26 36.97
CA PHE A 292 9.34 -6.55 36.15
C PHE A 292 10.65 -6.37 36.95
N ARG A 293 10.78 -5.27 37.72
CA ARG A 293 11.92 -5.05 38.62
C ARG A 293 12.10 -6.18 39.63
N ARG A 294 11.00 -6.72 40.20
CA ARG A 294 11.07 -7.87 41.11
C ARG A 294 11.56 -9.14 40.39
N LYS A 295 11.14 -9.37 39.14
CA LYS A 295 11.61 -10.51 38.33
C LYS A 295 13.11 -10.40 38.04
N VAL A 296 13.57 -9.22 37.58
CA VAL A 296 14.97 -8.95 37.29
C VAL A 296 15.85 -9.10 38.54
N ALA A 297 15.40 -8.59 39.69
CA ALA A 297 16.12 -8.73 40.96
C ALA A 297 16.14 -10.17 41.51
N GLY A 298 15.19 -11.02 41.09
CA GLY A 298 15.13 -12.43 41.47
C GLY A 298 15.96 -13.36 40.57
N ALA A 299 16.55 -12.86 39.48
CA ALA A 299 17.39 -13.65 38.58
C ALA A 299 18.77 -13.89 39.21
N THR A 300 19.18 -15.16 39.32
CA THR A 300 20.43 -15.56 40.00
C THR A 300 21.69 -15.32 39.19
N ASP A 301 21.59 -15.40 37.87
CA ASP A 301 22.73 -15.40 36.95
C ASP A 301 22.80 -14.13 36.09
N LEU A 302 22.18 -13.04 36.56
CA LEU A 302 22.10 -11.78 35.82
C LEU A 302 23.04 -10.72 36.42
N PRO A 303 24.07 -10.27 35.69
CA PRO A 303 24.93 -9.17 36.13
C PRO A 303 24.15 -7.89 36.38
N ARG A 304 24.56 -7.10 37.38
CA ARG A 304 23.86 -5.86 37.76
C ARG A 304 23.74 -4.85 36.63
N GLN A 305 24.74 -4.79 35.74
CA GLN A 305 24.72 -3.88 34.59
C GLN A 305 23.64 -4.27 33.58
N GLU A 306 23.54 -5.56 33.26
CA GLU A 306 22.51 -6.11 32.38
C GLU A 306 21.11 -5.99 33.00
N ALA A 307 20.98 -6.25 34.31
CA ALA A 307 19.74 -6.03 35.04
C ALA A 307 19.22 -4.58 34.91
N ASN A 308 20.12 -3.59 35.02
CA ASN A 308 19.75 -2.19 34.82
C ASN A 308 19.38 -1.89 33.37
N ALA A 309 20.09 -2.49 32.40
CA ALA A 309 19.78 -2.34 30.97
C ALA A 309 18.38 -2.87 30.66
N PHE A 310 18.04 -4.10 31.09
CA PHE A 310 16.69 -4.65 30.91
C PHE A 310 15.59 -3.77 31.51
N ILE A 311 15.81 -3.19 32.69
CA ILE A 311 14.85 -2.28 33.30
C ILE A 311 14.71 -1.00 32.46
N ALA A 312 15.81 -0.47 31.92
CA ALA A 312 15.78 0.70 31.06
C ALA A 312 15.04 0.40 29.74
N ASP A 313 15.34 -0.73 29.10
CA ASP A 313 14.67 -1.17 27.86
C ASP A 313 13.17 -1.38 28.08
N TYR A 314 12.78 -1.95 29.23
CA TYR A 314 11.38 -2.13 29.58
C TYR A 314 10.65 -0.78 29.79
N VAL A 315 11.30 0.20 30.41
CA VAL A 315 10.74 1.55 30.55
C VAL A 315 10.63 2.23 29.18
N ALA A 316 11.67 2.15 28.37
CA ALA A 316 11.68 2.71 27.01
C ALA A 316 10.56 2.09 26.15
N GLY A 317 10.35 0.77 26.22
CA GLY A 317 9.26 0.10 25.52
C GLY A 317 7.87 0.50 26.00
N LEU A 318 7.70 0.81 27.30
CA LEU A 318 6.42 1.31 27.83
C LEU A 318 6.12 2.76 27.41
N GLU A 319 7.15 3.60 27.31
CA GLU A 319 7.05 5.00 26.87
C GLU A 319 7.10 5.13 25.33
N GLY A 320 7.45 4.05 24.64
CA GLY A 320 7.55 3.98 23.19
C GLY A 320 6.20 4.08 22.49
N TYR A 321 6.26 4.53 21.24
CA TYR A 321 5.12 4.54 20.32
C TYR A 321 4.67 3.10 20.03
N THR A 322 3.37 2.88 19.77
CA THR A 322 2.85 1.52 19.58
C THR A 322 3.31 0.85 18.29
N TYR A 323 3.75 1.63 17.30
CA TYR A 323 4.20 1.13 16.00
C TYR A 323 5.68 0.77 15.98
N LEU A 324 6.09 0.01 14.96
CA LEU A 324 7.46 -0.50 14.89
C LEU A 324 8.46 0.62 14.62
N GLU A 325 9.64 0.48 15.22
CA GLU A 325 10.79 1.32 14.89
C GLU A 325 11.44 0.79 13.60
N GLY A 326 11.70 1.67 12.63
CA GLY A 326 12.47 1.33 11.43
C GLY A 326 13.97 1.45 11.66
N GLU A 327 14.77 0.58 11.03
CA GLU A 327 16.24 0.58 11.16
C GLU A 327 16.93 1.80 10.51
N VAL A 328 16.20 2.59 9.72
CA VAL A 328 16.75 3.71 8.96
C VAL A 328 16.25 5.04 9.55
N PRO A 329 17.11 5.86 10.15
CA PRO A 329 16.76 7.25 10.42
C PRO A 329 16.45 7.92 9.08
N VAL A 330 15.25 8.46 8.93
CA VAL A 330 14.98 9.41 7.85
C VAL A 330 15.91 10.60 8.12
N GLU A 331 17.01 10.71 7.37
CA GLU A 331 17.83 11.91 7.40
C GLU A 331 16.94 13.09 7.01
N MET A 332 16.57 13.88 8.01
CA MET A 332 15.87 15.14 7.82
C MET A 332 16.78 16.00 6.93
N PRO A 333 16.36 16.43 5.74
CA PRO A 333 17.13 17.43 5.01
C PRO A 333 17.28 18.62 5.94
N ALA A 334 18.54 19.02 6.20
CA ALA A 334 18.85 20.14 7.08
C ALA A 334 17.92 21.30 6.73
N ALA A 335 17.23 21.85 7.74
CA ALA A 335 16.30 22.96 7.57
C ALA A 335 16.96 24.07 6.75
N GLY A 336 16.70 24.05 5.44
CA GLY A 336 17.28 24.97 4.50
C GLY A 336 16.67 26.32 4.80
N ASN A 337 17.46 27.22 5.38
CA ASN A 337 17.12 28.62 5.47
C ASN A 337 16.57 29.07 4.12
N GLY A 338 15.29 29.45 4.11
CA GLY A 338 14.61 29.91 2.91
C GLY A 338 15.39 31.03 2.25
N ALA A 339 16.00 30.70 1.11
CA ALA A 339 16.47 31.67 0.14
C ALA A 339 15.87 31.24 -1.20
N GLY A 340 14.75 31.87 -1.56
CA GLY A 340 14.04 31.61 -2.80
C GLY A 340 14.93 31.89 -4.01
N GLY A 341 15.16 30.86 -4.82
CA GLY A 341 15.57 31.01 -6.21
C GLY A 341 14.32 31.10 -7.10
N PRO A 342 14.34 31.89 -8.19
CA PRO A 342 13.16 32.04 -9.03
C PRO A 342 12.84 30.73 -9.76
N LEU A 343 11.57 30.34 -9.77
CA LEU A 343 11.03 29.29 -10.62
C LEU A 343 11.37 29.58 -12.10
N PRO A 344 11.78 28.56 -12.89
CA PRO A 344 11.96 28.74 -14.33
C PRO A 344 10.59 28.96 -15.01
N PRO A 345 10.53 29.73 -16.10
CA PRO A 345 9.27 30.06 -16.75
C PRO A 345 8.64 28.81 -17.39
N THR A 346 7.38 28.56 -17.04
CA THR A 346 6.52 27.58 -17.70
C THR A 346 6.21 28.07 -19.13
N THR A 347 6.79 27.44 -20.14
CA THR A 347 6.34 27.59 -21.53
C THR A 347 5.07 26.76 -21.74
N SER A 348 3.92 27.43 -21.76
CA SER A 348 2.66 26.88 -22.26
C SER A 348 2.69 26.83 -23.79
N THR A 349 2.92 25.67 -24.38
CA THR A 349 2.63 25.43 -25.80
C THR A 349 1.16 25.10 -25.97
N VAL A 350 0.38 26.12 -26.31
CA VAL A 350 -0.99 25.96 -26.82
C VAL A 350 -0.89 25.42 -28.25
N ASN A 351 -1.32 24.18 -28.46
CA ASN A 351 -1.54 23.62 -29.81
C ASN A 351 -2.74 24.32 -30.46
N GLY A 352 -2.47 25.38 -31.23
CA GLY A 352 -3.44 26.02 -32.12
C GLY A 352 -3.48 25.31 -33.47
N GLN A 353 -4.64 24.74 -33.80
CA GLN A 353 -4.99 24.29 -35.14
C GLN A 353 -4.78 25.44 -36.15
N GLN A 354 -3.90 25.24 -37.14
CA GLN A 354 -3.83 26.11 -38.32
C GLN A 354 -4.85 25.64 -39.36
N SER A 355 -5.95 26.40 -39.49
CA SER A 355 -6.78 26.40 -40.69
C SER A 355 -6.10 27.25 -41.78
N THR A 356 -5.89 26.66 -42.94
CA THR A 356 -5.40 27.32 -44.16
C THR A 356 -6.40 28.36 -44.66
N GLY A 357 -6.05 29.64 -44.58
CA GLY A 357 -6.78 30.75 -45.17
C GLY A 357 -5.88 31.54 -46.12
N THR A 358 -6.11 31.35 -47.42
CA THR A 358 -5.45 32.02 -48.54
C THR A 358 -5.85 33.50 -48.58
N ALA A 359 -4.85 34.40 -48.59
CA ALA A 359 -5.04 35.82 -48.90
C ALA A 359 -4.41 36.14 -50.27
N VAL A 360 -5.19 36.77 -51.15
CA VAL A 360 -4.73 37.44 -52.38
C VAL A 360 -5.34 38.85 -52.37
N PRO A 361 -4.59 39.89 -52.78
CA PRO A 361 -4.78 41.25 -52.27
C PRO A 361 -5.68 42.13 -53.14
N SER A 362 -6.16 43.19 -52.47
CA SER A 362 -6.91 44.32 -53.01
C SER A 362 -6.10 45.14 -54.02
N ALA A 363 -6.71 45.45 -55.17
CA ALA A 363 -6.30 46.53 -56.05
C ALA A 363 -7.52 47.36 -56.50
N THR A 364 -7.48 48.64 -56.13
CA THR A 364 -7.90 49.85 -56.88
C THR A 364 -9.29 49.92 -57.53
N GLY A 365 -10.00 51.02 -57.22
CA GLY A 365 -10.57 51.89 -58.27
C GLY A 365 -11.97 52.45 -58.03
N ALA A 366 -12.01 53.79 -57.90
CA ALA A 366 -13.12 54.73 -58.07
C ALA A 366 -14.25 54.76 -57.03
#